data_AF-T1FY74-F1
#
_entry.id   AF-T1FY74-F1
#
_cell.length_a   1.000
_cell.length_b   1.000
_cell.length_c   1.000
_cell.angle_alpha   90.00
_cell.angle_beta   90.00
_cell.angle_gamma   90.00
#
_symmetry.space_group_name_H-M   'P 1'
#
loop_
_entity.id
_entity.type
_entity.pdbx_description
1 polymer ?
#
loop_
_entity_poly.entity_id
_entity_poly.type
_entity_poly.pdbx_seq_one_letter_code
_entity_poly.pdbx_strand_id
1 'polypeptide(L)'
;WRALIGDIVDCCVNVANIVAVVINSSSPEGNVPDDKNSPAETTTIENKVKLMPEYLVVCCWRSAKETSLLLGQITSHIPISGCYDDDDVNGSDDDATSILTLKTLNRISDFLRDQLLLSRHRGAFELAYSAFVQLASTLWTNRIASLKSRPQIWVDQLIDRIKVHDPNDELCSTRRSAGLPYYFQAIVVTEPAVNNSKCFNFLMNNLMSIALRPIVKEETQHVCIFCVHSRNILRALIRDSTLTDRIQPFISDGIKSAILGYNSEYWQIRNSSTLLFSAIVRKIFGVKNSALSVHVSSSSSSPRCLG
;
A
#
# COMPACT_ATOMS: atom_id res chain seq x y z
N TRP A 1 26.74 9.91 -15.03
CA TRP A 1 25.77 8.92 -14.51
C TRP A 1 24.93 9.46 -13.35
N ARG A 2 25.51 10.01 -12.26
CA ARG A 2 24.74 10.58 -11.13
C ARG A 2 23.68 11.61 -11.57
N ALA A 3 24.10 12.64 -12.33
CA ALA A 3 23.20 13.65 -12.90
C ALA A 3 22.06 13.02 -13.71
N LEU A 4 22.37 12.10 -14.63
CA LEU A 4 21.37 11.39 -15.43
C LEU A 4 20.35 10.62 -14.58
N ILE A 5 20.79 9.94 -13.51
CA ILE A 5 19.86 9.25 -12.59
C ILE A 5 18.99 10.26 -11.85
N GLY A 6 19.55 11.39 -11.41
CA GLY A 6 18.78 12.50 -10.87
C GLY A 6 17.71 12.98 -11.84
N ASP A 7 18.07 13.25 -13.09
CA ASP A 7 17.15 13.71 -14.14
C ASP A 7 16.04 12.70 -14.42
N ILE A 8 16.35 11.39 -14.43
CA ILE A 8 15.36 10.32 -14.61
C ILE A 8 14.37 10.30 -13.44
N VAL A 9 14.86 10.41 -12.19
CA VAL A 9 14.00 10.43 -11.01
C VAL A 9 13.09 11.66 -11.03
N ASP A 10 13.64 12.82 -11.39
CA ASP A 10 12.90 14.06 -11.51
C ASP A 10 11.83 13.99 -12.59
N CYS A 11 12.17 13.42 -13.75
CA CYS A 11 11.23 13.14 -14.82
C CYS A 11 10.09 12.21 -14.35
N CYS A 12 10.42 11.13 -13.64
CA CYS A 12 9.42 10.18 -13.11
C CYS A 12 8.45 10.85 -12.14
N VAL A 13 8.97 11.65 -11.21
CA VAL A 13 8.16 12.40 -10.24
C VAL A 13 7.28 13.43 -10.95
N ASN A 14 7.83 14.16 -11.94
CA ASN A 14 7.09 15.15 -12.71
C ASN A 14 5.95 14.50 -13.52
N VAL A 15 6.21 13.39 -14.21
CA VAL A 15 5.18 12.64 -14.93
C VAL A 15 4.07 12.21 -13.98
N ALA A 16 4.42 11.64 -12.82
CA ALA A 16 3.45 11.22 -11.83
C ALA A 16 2.59 12.39 -11.29
N ASN A 17 3.20 13.55 -11.06
CA ASN A 17 2.49 14.76 -10.63
C ASN A 17 1.52 15.28 -11.70
N ILE A 18 1.91 15.26 -12.97
CA ILE A 18 1.04 15.68 -14.08
C ILE A 18 -0.19 14.78 -14.17
N VAL A 19 0.02 13.45 -14.11
CA VAL A 19 -1.09 12.50 -14.25
C VAL A 19 -1.94 12.40 -12.97
N ALA A 20 -1.42 12.82 -11.81
CA ALA A 20 -2.10 12.82 -10.51
C ALA A 20 -3.48 13.48 -10.56
N VAL A 21 -3.64 14.56 -11.34
CA VAL A 21 -4.90 15.29 -11.46
C VAL A 21 -6.02 14.40 -12.02
N VAL A 22 -5.69 13.54 -12.99
CA VAL A 22 -6.63 12.60 -13.59
C VAL A 22 -6.83 11.40 -12.67
N ILE A 23 -5.73 10.78 -12.23
CA ILE A 23 -5.79 9.53 -11.43
C ILE A 23 -6.22 9.73 -9.99
N ASN A 24 -6.34 10.95 -9.46
CA ASN A 24 -6.86 11.23 -8.11
C ASN A 24 -8.23 11.93 -8.12
N SER A 25 -8.80 12.17 -9.29
CA SER A 25 -10.16 12.69 -9.44
C SER A 25 -11.20 11.71 -8.89
N SER A 26 -12.28 12.20 -8.28
CA SER A 26 -13.41 11.36 -7.84
C SER A 26 -14.19 10.76 -9.02
N SER A 27 -14.07 11.35 -10.21
CA SER A 27 -14.58 10.84 -11.49
C SER A 27 -13.48 11.02 -12.56
N PRO A 28 -12.54 10.07 -12.69
CA PRO A 28 -11.40 10.19 -13.61
C PRO A 28 -11.83 10.35 -15.07
N GLU A 29 -12.94 9.70 -15.45
CA GLU A 29 -13.53 9.74 -16.80
C GLU A 29 -14.21 11.09 -17.11
N GLY A 30 -14.46 11.94 -16.10
CA GLY A 30 -15.07 13.25 -16.30
C GLY A 30 -14.09 14.43 -16.18
N ASN A 31 -12.81 14.18 -15.89
CA ASN A 31 -11.85 15.23 -15.56
C ASN A 31 -10.90 15.51 -16.72
N VAL A 32 -11.30 16.42 -17.60
CA VAL A 32 -10.39 17.04 -18.58
C VAL A 32 -9.81 18.30 -17.92
N PRO A 33 -8.50 18.36 -17.65
CA PRO A 33 -7.90 19.55 -17.07
C PRO A 33 -8.16 20.78 -17.95
N ASP A 34 -8.80 21.83 -17.40
CA ASP A 34 -9.05 23.09 -18.11
C ASP A 34 -7.73 23.84 -18.29
N ASP A 35 -7.20 23.91 -19.51
CA ASP A 35 -6.07 24.77 -19.85
C ASP A 35 -6.58 26.06 -20.52
N LYS A 36 -6.69 27.15 -19.74
CA LYS A 36 -7.27 28.41 -20.21
C LYS A 36 -6.41 29.18 -21.23
N ASN A 37 -5.21 28.70 -21.56
CA ASN A 37 -4.24 29.38 -22.43
C ASN A 37 -3.85 28.57 -23.68
N SER A 38 -4.68 27.63 -24.10
CA SER A 38 -4.26 26.62 -25.06
C SER A 38 -4.40 27.04 -26.54
N PRO A 39 -3.36 26.84 -27.39
CA PRO A 39 -3.39 27.18 -28.82
C PRO A 39 -4.37 26.30 -29.62
N ALA A 40 -4.67 26.67 -30.87
CA ALA A 40 -5.70 26.01 -31.71
C ALA A 40 -5.53 24.48 -31.93
N GLU A 41 -4.32 23.92 -31.73
CA GLU A 41 -4.11 22.46 -31.74
C GLU A 41 -4.73 21.75 -30.53
N THR A 42 -4.85 22.44 -29.39
CA THR A 42 -5.45 21.90 -28.17
C THR A 42 -6.93 21.59 -28.37
N THR A 43 -7.65 22.33 -29.21
CA THR A 43 -9.07 22.07 -29.51
C THR A 43 -9.29 20.67 -30.10
N THR A 44 -8.32 20.15 -30.87
CA THR A 44 -8.41 18.79 -31.44
C THR A 44 -8.10 17.70 -30.41
N ILE A 45 -7.15 17.95 -29.51
CA ILE A 45 -6.78 17.02 -28.43
C ILE A 45 -7.89 16.98 -27.37
N GLU A 46 -8.41 18.14 -26.96
CA GLU A 46 -9.56 18.25 -26.05
C GLU A 46 -10.78 17.52 -26.60
N ASN A 47 -11.07 17.67 -27.89
CA ASN A 47 -12.18 16.95 -28.52
C ASN A 47 -11.96 15.44 -28.51
N LYS A 48 -10.73 14.95 -28.76
CA LYS A 48 -10.41 13.52 -28.64
C LYS A 48 -10.51 13.01 -27.21
N VAL A 49 -10.04 13.78 -26.23
CA VAL A 49 -10.14 13.42 -24.81
C VAL A 49 -11.60 13.41 -24.35
N LYS A 50 -12.42 14.38 -24.78
CA LYS A 50 -13.87 14.39 -24.52
C LYS A 50 -14.59 13.19 -25.14
N LEU A 51 -14.12 12.70 -26.29
CA LEU A 51 -14.69 11.53 -26.98
C LEU A 51 -14.17 10.20 -26.40
N MET A 52 -13.01 10.19 -25.73
CA MET A 52 -12.36 8.97 -25.20
C MET A 52 -11.73 9.22 -23.80
N PRO A 53 -12.52 9.62 -22.80
CA PRO A 53 -11.98 9.91 -21.47
C PRO A 53 -11.34 8.69 -20.80
N GLU A 54 -11.84 7.48 -21.07
CA GLU A 54 -11.28 6.24 -20.53
C GLU A 54 -9.85 6.01 -21.03
N TYR A 55 -9.56 6.41 -22.27
CA TYR A 55 -8.22 6.28 -22.84
C TYR A 55 -7.21 7.18 -22.11
N LEU A 56 -7.59 8.42 -21.79
CA LEU A 56 -6.77 9.32 -20.99
C LEU A 56 -6.47 8.72 -19.61
N VAL A 57 -7.50 8.20 -18.92
CA VAL A 57 -7.35 7.54 -17.61
C VAL A 57 -6.38 6.36 -17.69
N VAL A 58 -6.51 5.50 -18.70
CA VAL A 58 -5.62 4.36 -18.91
C VAL A 58 -4.17 4.81 -19.15
N CYS A 59 -3.94 5.82 -19.98
CA CYS A 59 -2.62 6.38 -20.22
C CYS A 59 -2.02 6.97 -18.93
N CYS A 60 -2.79 7.76 -18.19
CA CYS A 60 -2.36 8.35 -16.92
C CYS A 60 -1.99 7.26 -15.90
N TRP A 61 -2.82 6.22 -15.77
CA TRP A 61 -2.54 5.09 -14.89
C TRP A 61 -1.29 4.32 -15.30
N ARG A 62 -1.10 4.05 -16.61
CA ARG A 62 0.11 3.41 -17.14
C ARG A 62 1.35 4.25 -16.89
N SER A 63 1.29 5.57 -17.07
CA SER A 63 2.43 6.44 -16.80
C SER A 63 2.83 6.39 -15.32
N ALA A 64 1.86 6.52 -14.40
CA ALA A 64 2.14 6.40 -12.96
C ALA A 64 2.70 5.01 -12.58
N LYS A 65 2.26 3.96 -13.29
CA LYS A 65 2.80 2.60 -13.14
C LYS A 65 4.27 2.52 -13.48
N GLU A 66 4.59 2.86 -14.73
CA GLU A 66 5.92 2.62 -15.27
C GLU A 66 6.96 3.51 -14.56
N THR A 67 6.59 4.73 -14.15
CA THR A 67 7.46 5.58 -13.32
C THR A 67 7.72 4.94 -11.96
N SER A 68 6.68 4.49 -11.25
CA SER A 68 6.85 3.82 -9.94
C SER A 68 7.76 2.59 -10.06
N LEU A 69 7.50 1.72 -11.04
CA LEU A 69 8.30 0.51 -11.25
C LEU A 69 9.76 0.83 -11.61
N LEU A 70 10.00 1.82 -12.46
CA LEU A 70 11.35 2.28 -12.79
C LEU A 70 12.10 2.78 -11.55
N LEU A 71 11.43 3.56 -10.70
CA LEU A 71 12.02 4.01 -9.43
C LEU A 71 12.38 2.84 -8.50
N GLY A 72 11.52 1.82 -8.44
CA GLY A 72 11.83 0.57 -7.73
C GLY A 72 13.10 -0.09 -8.26
N GLN A 73 13.20 -0.25 -9.59
CA GLN A 73 14.37 -0.85 -10.25
C GLN A 73 15.66 -0.04 -9.98
N ILE A 74 15.59 1.29 -10.03
CA ILE A 74 16.71 2.17 -9.67
C ILE A 74 17.18 1.87 -8.24
N THR A 75 16.26 1.77 -7.28
CA THR A 75 16.62 1.52 -5.88
C THR A 75 17.16 0.11 -5.64
N SER A 76 16.79 -0.89 -6.44
CA SER A 76 17.26 -2.27 -6.28
C SER A 76 18.56 -2.58 -7.00
N HIS A 77 18.88 -1.86 -8.07
CA HIS A 77 20.02 -2.19 -8.93
C HIS A 77 21.16 -1.17 -8.90
N ILE A 78 20.92 0.06 -8.45
CA ILE A 78 21.96 1.10 -8.41
C ILE A 78 22.59 1.17 -7.01
N PRO A 79 23.93 1.03 -6.89
CA PRO A 79 24.61 1.17 -5.60
C PRO A 79 24.38 2.55 -4.98
N ILE A 80 23.96 2.53 -3.71
CA ILE A 80 23.67 3.74 -2.92
C ILE A 80 24.97 4.28 -2.32
N SER A 81 25.24 5.57 -2.53
CA SER A 81 26.34 6.27 -1.88
C SER A 81 25.95 6.66 -0.45
N GLY A 82 26.92 6.62 0.47
CA GLY A 82 26.77 7.12 1.82
C GLY A 82 26.81 8.64 1.93
N CYS A 83 27.16 9.35 0.85
CA CYS A 83 27.20 10.81 0.85
C CYS A 83 25.80 11.42 0.62
N TYR A 84 25.53 12.54 1.29
CA TYR A 84 24.30 13.30 1.12
C TYR A 84 24.32 14.17 -0.14
N ASP A 85 25.49 14.69 -0.50
CA ASP A 85 25.68 15.65 -1.59
C ASP A 85 26.64 15.14 -2.68
N ASP A 86 26.46 15.64 -3.91
CA ASP A 86 27.34 15.37 -5.04
C ASP A 86 28.75 15.98 -4.87
N ASP A 87 28.91 16.96 -3.98
CA ASP A 87 30.13 17.76 -3.79
C ASP A 87 31.06 17.26 -2.66
N ASP A 88 30.68 16.21 -1.93
CA ASP A 88 31.48 15.68 -0.81
C ASP A 88 32.56 14.70 -1.33
N VAL A 89 33.53 15.23 -2.08
CA VAL A 89 34.59 14.49 -2.81
C VAL A 89 35.69 13.93 -1.89
N ASN A 90 35.41 13.74 -0.60
CA ASN A 90 36.36 13.10 0.33
C ASN A 90 36.10 11.59 0.47
N GLY A 91 35.65 10.94 -0.61
CA GLY A 91 35.32 9.52 -0.65
C GLY A 91 36.53 8.63 -0.92
N SER A 92 36.71 7.60 -0.09
CA SER A 92 37.56 6.43 -0.38
C SER A 92 37.20 5.78 -1.71
N ASP A 93 38.12 5.01 -2.33
CA ASP A 93 37.95 4.33 -3.64
C ASP A 93 36.63 3.55 -3.81
N ASP A 94 35.98 3.11 -2.72
CA ASP A 94 34.69 2.41 -2.72
C ASP A 94 33.47 3.30 -3.06
N ASP A 95 33.62 4.64 -3.02
CA ASP A 95 32.54 5.61 -3.36
C ASP A 95 32.48 5.92 -4.87
N ALA A 96 33.52 5.57 -5.63
CA ALA A 96 33.57 5.78 -7.08
C ALA A 96 32.51 4.96 -7.85
N THR A 97 32.01 3.87 -7.27
CA THR A 97 30.96 3.01 -7.87
C THR A 97 29.55 3.36 -7.41
N SER A 98 29.42 4.22 -6.39
CA SER A 98 28.13 4.58 -5.81
C SER A 98 27.51 5.75 -6.59
N ILE A 99 26.37 5.49 -7.23
CA ILE A 99 25.74 6.40 -8.19
C ILE A 99 24.46 7.02 -7.62
N LEU A 100 23.73 6.29 -6.77
CA LEU A 100 22.48 6.77 -6.19
C LEU A 100 22.78 7.53 -4.88
N THR A 101 22.72 8.87 -4.91
CA THR A 101 22.94 9.72 -3.73
C THR A 101 21.82 9.56 -2.71
N LEU A 102 22.09 9.87 -1.43
CA LEU A 102 21.05 9.83 -0.39
C LEU A 102 19.92 10.81 -0.66
N LYS A 103 20.22 11.98 -1.25
CA LYS A 103 19.21 12.96 -1.67
C LYS A 103 18.22 12.36 -2.67
N THR A 104 18.73 11.71 -3.72
CA THR A 104 17.88 11.07 -4.74
C THR A 104 17.10 9.90 -4.14
N LEU A 105 17.73 9.07 -3.29
CA LEU A 105 17.05 7.98 -2.58
C LEU A 105 15.92 8.48 -1.69
N ASN A 106 16.13 9.59 -0.97
CA ASN A 106 15.08 10.21 -0.14
C ASN A 106 13.92 10.67 -1.01
N ARG A 107 14.20 11.34 -2.12
CA ARG A 107 13.16 11.79 -3.06
C ARG A 107 12.33 10.63 -3.62
N ILE A 108 12.98 9.51 -3.98
CA ILE A 108 12.27 8.28 -4.39
C ILE A 108 11.43 7.73 -3.24
N SER A 109 12.01 7.67 -2.03
CA SER A 109 11.34 7.16 -0.83
C SER A 109 10.08 7.96 -0.53
N ASP A 110 10.18 9.28 -0.50
CA ASP A 110 9.07 10.18 -0.21
C ASP A 110 8.00 10.08 -1.29
N PHE A 111 8.38 10.07 -2.57
CA PHE A 111 7.43 9.86 -3.66
C PHE A 111 6.63 8.56 -3.50
N LEU A 112 7.29 7.42 -3.29
CA LEU A 112 6.59 6.13 -3.16
C LEU A 112 5.71 6.07 -1.90
N ARG A 113 6.17 6.65 -0.78
CA ARG A 113 5.39 6.75 0.46
C ARG A 113 4.15 7.61 0.25
N ASP A 114 4.27 8.77 -0.41
CA ASP A 114 3.15 9.65 -0.73
C ASP A 114 2.16 8.98 -1.67
N GLN A 115 2.64 8.25 -2.69
CA GLN A 115 1.77 7.47 -3.57
C GLN A 115 0.96 6.42 -2.80
N LEU A 116 1.54 5.80 -1.76
CA LEU A 116 0.80 4.85 -0.92
C LEU A 116 -0.19 5.55 0.01
N LEU A 117 0.19 6.66 0.66
CA LEU A 117 -0.61 7.27 1.72
C LEU A 117 -1.68 8.25 1.18
N LEU A 118 -1.36 8.99 0.13
CA LEU A 118 -2.15 10.11 -0.38
C LEU A 118 -2.94 9.79 -1.65
N SER A 119 -2.64 8.70 -2.36
CA SER A 119 -3.40 8.34 -3.56
C SER A 119 -4.82 7.86 -3.25
N ARG A 120 -5.78 8.31 -4.05
CA ARG A 120 -7.20 7.95 -3.87
C ARG A 120 -7.60 6.67 -4.59
N HIS A 121 -6.89 6.31 -5.64
CA HIS A 121 -7.26 5.21 -6.52
C HIS A 121 -6.48 3.95 -6.23
N ARG A 122 -7.21 2.83 -6.22
CA ARG A 122 -6.64 1.51 -5.94
C ARG A 122 -5.50 1.14 -6.86
N GLY A 123 -5.66 1.47 -8.14
CA GLY A 123 -4.64 1.23 -9.13
C GLY A 123 -3.33 1.97 -8.83
N ALA A 124 -3.36 3.17 -8.22
CA ALA A 124 -2.14 3.95 -7.97
C ALA A 124 -1.28 3.35 -6.85
N PHE A 125 -1.89 3.03 -5.70
CA PHE A 125 -1.12 2.46 -4.58
C PHE A 125 -0.71 1.00 -4.80
N GLU A 126 -1.43 0.19 -5.59
CA GLU A 126 -0.99 -1.21 -5.90
C GLU A 126 0.31 -1.25 -6.71
N LEU A 127 0.55 -0.22 -7.52
CA LEU A 127 1.76 -0.11 -8.34
C LEU A 127 2.91 0.48 -7.55
N ALA A 128 2.65 1.55 -6.79
CA ALA A 128 3.60 2.09 -5.84
C ALA A 128 4.03 1.03 -4.81
N TYR A 129 3.12 0.13 -4.40
CA TYR A 129 3.43 -0.99 -3.52
C TYR A 129 4.54 -1.89 -4.08
N SER A 130 4.48 -2.26 -5.37
CA SER A 130 5.49 -3.14 -5.98
C SER A 130 6.88 -2.51 -5.98
N ALA A 131 6.96 -1.19 -6.21
CA ALA A 131 8.20 -0.44 -6.14
C ALA A 131 8.67 -0.23 -4.69
N PHE A 132 7.73 -0.03 -3.76
CA PHE A 132 8.05 0.16 -2.35
C PHE A 132 8.54 -1.14 -1.68
N VAL A 133 8.07 -2.31 -2.13
CA VAL A 133 8.64 -3.62 -1.77
C VAL A 133 10.11 -3.70 -2.17
N GLN A 134 10.45 -3.28 -3.40
CA GLN A 134 11.83 -3.24 -3.88
C GLN A 134 12.71 -2.32 -3.03
N LEU A 135 12.23 -1.11 -2.75
CA LEU A 135 12.92 -0.15 -1.87
C LEU A 135 13.11 -0.70 -0.45
N ALA A 136 12.05 -1.22 0.18
CA ALA A 136 12.13 -1.76 1.53
C ALA A 136 13.12 -2.92 1.62
N SER A 137 13.11 -3.83 0.64
CA SER A 137 14.09 -4.92 0.54
C SER A 137 15.52 -4.39 0.44
N THR A 138 15.78 -3.41 -0.43
CA THR A 138 17.10 -2.77 -0.54
C THR A 138 17.55 -2.17 0.78
N LEU A 139 16.67 -1.44 1.46
CA LEU A 139 16.99 -0.76 2.72
C LEU A 139 17.34 -1.78 3.80
N TRP A 140 16.52 -2.83 3.98
CA TRP A 140 16.75 -3.86 4.98
C TRP A 140 18.11 -4.55 4.89
N THR A 141 18.61 -4.74 3.66
CA THR A 141 19.89 -5.39 3.41
C THR A 141 21.04 -4.41 3.18
N ASN A 142 20.80 -3.11 3.33
CA ASN A 142 21.82 -2.10 3.07
C ASN A 142 22.96 -2.16 4.10
N ARG A 143 24.20 -1.90 3.64
CA ARG A 143 25.39 -1.82 4.49
C ARG A 143 25.39 -0.61 5.41
N ILE A 144 24.75 0.48 5.00
CA ILE A 144 24.66 1.73 5.76
C ILE A 144 23.61 1.56 6.86
N ALA A 145 24.05 1.62 8.12
CA ALA A 145 23.19 1.38 9.29
C ALA A 145 21.97 2.30 9.35
N SER A 146 22.12 3.58 8.99
CA SER A 146 21.03 4.55 8.97
C SER A 146 19.98 4.26 7.89
N LEU A 147 20.35 3.59 6.79
CA LEU A 147 19.41 3.12 5.77
C LEU A 147 18.73 1.82 6.21
N LYS A 148 19.51 0.92 6.80
CA LYS A 148 19.04 -0.36 7.32
C LYS A 148 17.94 -0.23 8.38
N SER A 149 17.98 0.82 9.19
CA SER A 149 16.97 1.10 10.21
C SER A 149 15.71 1.81 9.69
N ARG A 150 15.73 2.39 8.47
CA ARG A 150 14.61 3.19 7.94
C ARG A 150 13.28 2.45 7.89
N PRO A 151 13.19 1.19 7.42
CA PRO A 151 11.90 0.52 7.35
C PRO A 151 11.24 0.38 8.74
N GLN A 152 12.01 0.11 9.79
CA GLN A 152 11.50 0.11 11.17
C GLN A 152 11.04 1.51 11.60
N ILE A 153 11.88 2.54 11.40
CA ILE A 153 11.56 3.92 11.76
C ILE A 153 10.26 4.38 11.09
N TRP A 154 10.05 4.01 9.84
CA TRP A 154 8.83 4.30 9.09
C TRP A 154 7.59 3.63 9.65
N VAL A 155 7.72 2.40 10.17
CA VAL A 155 6.63 1.71 10.87
C VAL A 155 6.31 2.41 12.18
N ASP A 156 7.33 2.75 12.97
CA ASP A 156 7.18 3.44 14.26
C ASP A 156 6.46 4.79 14.07
N GLN A 157 6.97 5.62 13.16
CA GLN A 157 6.41 6.94 12.85
C GLN A 157 4.96 6.86 12.37
N LEU A 158 4.63 5.90 11.49
CA LEU A 158 3.29 5.80 10.94
C LEU A 158 2.30 5.24 11.98
N ILE A 159 2.74 4.32 12.85
CA ILE A 159 1.93 3.87 13.99
C ILE A 159 1.67 5.01 14.97
N ASP A 160 2.67 5.83 15.26
CA ASP A 160 2.49 6.98 16.16
C ASP A 160 1.54 8.02 15.57
N ARG A 161 1.64 8.31 14.26
CA ARG A 161 0.65 9.14 13.56
C ARG A 161 -0.77 8.54 13.67
N ILE A 162 -0.91 7.22 13.50
CA ILE A 162 -2.18 6.50 13.70
C ILE A 162 -2.66 6.56 15.16
N LYS A 163 -1.82 6.79 16.16
CA LYS A 163 -2.26 6.92 17.56
C LYS A 163 -2.66 8.35 17.92
N VAL A 164 -1.97 9.33 17.37
CA VAL A 164 -2.12 10.75 17.74
C VAL A 164 -3.25 11.45 16.96
N HIS A 165 -3.46 11.11 15.68
CA HIS A 165 -4.36 11.81 14.72
C HIS A 165 -4.50 13.29 14.99
N ASP A 166 -3.60 14.06 14.40
CA ASP A 166 -3.85 15.48 14.18
C ASP A 166 -5.07 15.62 13.25
N PRO A 167 -6.13 16.34 13.63
CA PRO A 167 -7.26 16.64 12.74
C PRO A 167 -6.86 17.31 11.42
N ASN A 168 -5.67 17.92 11.36
CA ASN A 168 -5.10 18.53 10.16
C ASN A 168 -4.20 17.58 9.36
N ASP A 169 -3.87 16.40 9.87
CA ASP A 169 -3.07 15.39 9.17
C ASP A 169 -4.00 14.47 8.37
N GLU A 170 -4.08 14.68 7.05
CA GLU A 170 -4.71 13.73 6.11
C GLU A 170 -3.86 12.45 5.99
N LEU A 171 -3.83 11.67 7.07
CA LEU A 171 -3.14 10.38 7.20
C LEU A 171 -3.49 9.39 6.07
N CYS A 172 -4.70 9.53 5.52
CA CYS A 172 -5.06 8.90 4.26
C CYS A 172 -6.14 9.70 3.53
N SER A 173 -5.93 9.94 2.25
CA SER A 173 -6.91 10.63 1.39
C SER A 173 -8.18 9.79 1.13
N THR A 174 -8.14 8.49 1.42
CA THR A 174 -9.28 7.58 1.29
C THR A 174 -9.95 7.31 2.62
N ARG A 175 -11.29 7.42 2.68
CA ARG A 175 -12.11 7.15 3.88
C ARG A 175 -12.01 5.71 4.43
N ARG A 176 -11.24 4.83 3.79
CA ARG A 176 -11.05 3.41 4.17
C ARG A 176 -9.59 3.06 4.50
N SER A 177 -8.68 4.04 4.46
CA SER A 177 -7.25 3.81 4.67
C SER A 177 -6.65 2.82 3.70
N ALA A 178 -7.07 2.86 2.43
CA ALA A 178 -6.77 1.79 1.49
C ALA A 178 -5.26 1.59 1.27
N GLY A 179 -4.47 2.65 1.42
CA GLY A 179 -3.01 2.63 1.26
C GLY A 179 -2.18 2.21 2.48
N LEU A 180 -2.65 2.46 3.71
CA LEU A 180 -1.94 2.08 4.94
C LEU A 180 -1.60 0.57 4.98
N PRO A 181 -2.52 -0.35 4.64
CA PRO A 181 -2.21 -1.76 4.51
C PRO A 181 -1.02 -2.06 3.60
N TYR A 182 -0.98 -1.48 2.40
CA TYR A 182 0.10 -1.74 1.44
C TYR A 182 1.44 -1.20 1.94
N TYR A 183 1.44 -0.02 2.60
CA TYR A 183 2.64 0.54 3.21
C TYR A 183 3.25 -0.41 4.25
N PHE A 184 2.45 -0.81 5.24
CA PHE A 184 2.92 -1.70 6.30
C PHE A 184 3.29 -3.08 5.76
N GLN A 185 2.46 -3.64 4.87
CA GLN A 185 2.68 -4.94 4.28
C GLN A 185 4.00 -4.98 3.52
N ALA A 186 4.32 -3.98 2.69
CA ALA A 186 5.57 -3.93 1.92
C ALA A 186 6.82 -4.01 2.82
N ILE A 187 6.78 -3.33 3.97
CA ILE A 187 7.88 -3.32 4.93
C ILE A 187 8.03 -4.68 5.63
N VAL A 188 6.94 -5.24 6.14
CA VAL A 188 7.02 -6.47 6.96
C VAL A 188 7.19 -7.74 6.14
N VAL A 189 6.70 -7.78 4.90
CA VAL A 189 6.92 -8.94 4.00
C VAL A 189 8.37 -9.01 3.51
N THR A 190 9.06 -7.88 3.47
CA THR A 190 10.48 -7.79 3.07
C THR A 190 11.44 -7.84 4.25
N GLU A 191 10.94 -7.92 5.49
CA GLU A 191 11.76 -8.02 6.69
C GLU A 191 12.65 -9.28 6.63
N PRO A 192 13.99 -9.15 6.69
CA PRO A 192 14.88 -10.30 6.65
C PRO A 192 14.72 -11.22 7.85
N ALA A 193 14.93 -12.53 7.64
CA ALA A 193 14.88 -13.53 8.70
C ALA A 193 15.85 -13.23 9.87
N VAL A 194 17.01 -12.62 9.59
CA VAL A 194 17.99 -12.21 10.62
C VAL A 194 17.41 -11.21 11.63
N ASN A 195 16.36 -10.46 11.27
CA ASN A 195 15.68 -9.56 12.18
C ASN A 195 14.71 -10.27 13.13
N ASN A 196 14.51 -11.59 12.96
CA ASN A 196 13.65 -12.43 13.81
C ASN A 196 12.25 -11.85 14.02
N SER A 197 11.64 -11.34 12.95
CA SER A 197 10.30 -10.73 12.97
C SER A 197 10.11 -9.58 13.95
N LYS A 198 11.17 -8.87 14.36
CA LYS A 198 11.06 -7.73 15.29
C LYS A 198 10.12 -6.65 14.78
N CYS A 199 10.23 -6.26 13.51
CA CYS A 199 9.40 -5.20 12.92
C CYS A 199 7.94 -5.63 12.82
N PHE A 200 7.70 -6.84 12.30
CA PHE A 200 6.36 -7.42 12.24
C PHE A 200 5.72 -7.58 13.62
N ASN A 201 6.44 -8.10 14.61
CA ASN A 201 5.90 -8.29 15.96
C ASN A 201 5.59 -6.94 16.61
N PHE A 202 6.46 -5.95 16.45
CA PHE A 202 6.19 -4.58 16.89
C PHE A 202 4.89 -4.05 16.27
N LEU A 203 4.75 -4.16 14.94
CA LEU A 203 3.56 -3.71 14.23
C LEU A 203 2.30 -4.42 14.71
N MET A 204 2.31 -5.76 14.74
CA MET A 204 1.16 -6.57 15.13
C MET A 204 0.71 -6.28 16.57
N ASN A 205 1.64 -6.17 17.51
CA ASN A 205 1.32 -5.83 18.90
C ASN A 205 0.68 -4.45 19.04
N ASN A 206 1.21 -3.44 18.34
CA ASN A 206 0.64 -2.10 18.36
C ASN A 206 -0.76 -2.07 17.73
N LEU A 207 -0.95 -2.71 16.57
CA LEU A 207 -2.25 -2.78 15.91
C LEU A 207 -3.29 -3.53 16.75
N MET A 208 -2.89 -4.64 17.39
CA MET A 208 -3.77 -5.39 18.29
C MET A 208 -4.14 -4.57 19.52
N SER A 209 -3.18 -3.85 20.12
CA SER A 209 -3.44 -2.95 21.25
C SER A 209 -4.49 -1.88 20.90
N ILE A 210 -4.37 -1.26 19.72
CA ILE A 210 -5.36 -0.28 19.25
C ILE A 210 -6.71 -0.95 18.95
N ALA A 211 -6.70 -2.11 18.29
CA ALA A 211 -7.93 -2.80 17.88
C ALA A 211 -8.70 -3.45 19.05
N LEU A 212 -8.03 -3.79 20.15
CA LEU A 212 -8.64 -4.38 21.36
C LEU A 212 -9.05 -3.34 22.39
N ARG A 213 -8.75 -2.06 22.18
CA ARG A 213 -9.16 -0.97 23.07
C ARG A 213 -10.69 -0.99 23.24
N PRO A 214 -11.21 -0.94 24.49
CA PRO A 214 -12.64 -0.81 24.73
C PRO A 214 -13.17 0.48 24.12
N ILE A 215 -14.22 0.37 23.31
CA ILE A 215 -14.90 1.53 22.73
C ILE A 215 -16.00 1.95 23.70
N VAL A 216 -15.78 3.02 24.44
CA VAL A 216 -16.79 3.57 25.36
C VAL A 216 -17.76 4.48 24.61
N LYS A 217 -19.00 4.60 25.11
CA LYS A 217 -20.09 5.30 24.41
C LYS A 217 -19.86 6.81 24.18
N GLU A 218 -18.92 7.40 24.89
CA GLU A 218 -18.58 8.82 24.81
C GLU A 218 -17.35 9.10 23.94
N GLU A 219 -16.84 8.09 23.22
CA GLU A 219 -15.67 8.29 22.36
C GLU A 219 -15.97 9.19 21.16
N THR A 220 -15.00 10.06 20.86
CA THR A 220 -15.09 10.95 19.71
C THR A 220 -14.99 10.14 18.41
N GLN A 221 -15.52 10.71 17.32
CA GLN A 221 -15.39 10.14 15.97
C GLN A 221 -13.93 9.78 15.60
N HIS A 222 -12.95 10.47 16.19
CA HIS A 222 -11.52 10.20 16.02
C HIS A 222 -11.10 8.82 16.55
N VAL A 223 -11.57 8.40 17.73
CA VAL A 223 -11.18 7.08 18.27
C VAL A 223 -11.70 5.93 17.41
N CYS A 224 -12.88 6.13 16.80
CA CYS A 224 -13.45 5.20 15.86
C CYS A 224 -12.57 5.00 14.62
N ILE A 225 -11.94 6.08 14.13
CA ILE A 225 -11.09 6.06 12.93
C ILE A 225 -9.84 5.19 13.17
N PHE A 226 -9.17 5.34 14.32
CA PHE A 226 -7.99 4.55 14.70
C PHE A 226 -8.28 3.04 14.75
N CYS A 227 -9.41 2.70 15.38
CA CYS A 227 -9.89 1.34 15.51
C CYS A 227 -10.16 0.71 14.14
N VAL A 228 -10.71 1.49 13.20
CA VAL A 228 -10.99 1.06 11.83
C VAL A 228 -9.69 0.87 11.03
N HIS A 229 -8.74 1.82 11.12
CA HIS A 229 -7.45 1.73 10.45
C HIS A 229 -6.69 0.48 10.88
N SER A 230 -6.60 0.27 12.19
CA SER A 230 -5.88 -0.88 12.76
C SER A 230 -6.49 -2.20 12.31
N ARG A 231 -7.82 -2.35 12.34
CA ARG A 231 -8.51 -3.55 11.85
C ARG A 231 -8.32 -3.78 10.35
N ASN A 232 -8.31 -2.73 9.54
CA ASN A 232 -8.07 -2.84 8.10
C ASN A 232 -6.64 -3.27 7.78
N ILE A 233 -5.65 -2.75 8.52
CA ILE A 233 -4.24 -3.17 8.38
C ILE A 233 -4.10 -4.63 8.83
N LEU A 234 -4.60 -4.99 10.02
CA LEU A 234 -4.61 -6.38 10.50
C LEU A 234 -5.24 -7.33 9.49
N ARG A 235 -6.38 -6.96 8.90
CA ARG A 235 -7.06 -7.74 7.88
C ARG A 235 -6.16 -8.00 6.67
N ALA A 236 -5.43 -7.00 6.20
CA ALA A 236 -4.55 -7.16 5.04
C ALA A 236 -3.37 -8.06 5.37
N LEU A 237 -2.71 -7.82 6.50
CA LEU A 237 -1.59 -8.65 6.97
C LEU A 237 -2.03 -10.12 7.11
N ILE A 238 -3.19 -10.38 7.74
CA ILE A 238 -3.73 -11.74 7.93
C ILE A 238 -3.99 -12.45 6.60
N ARG A 239 -4.41 -11.72 5.57
CA ARG A 239 -4.68 -12.27 4.24
C ARG A 239 -3.40 -12.58 3.45
N ASP A 240 -2.28 -11.96 3.78
CA ASP A 240 -1.03 -12.22 3.11
C ASP A 240 -0.57 -13.66 3.37
N SER A 241 -0.31 -14.41 2.30
CA SER A 241 0.13 -15.80 2.37
C SER A 241 1.57 -15.93 2.85
N THR A 242 2.42 -14.94 2.60
CA THR A 242 3.84 -14.93 3.00
C THR A 242 4.04 -14.73 4.51
N LEU A 243 3.03 -14.18 5.19
CA LEU A 243 3.08 -13.91 6.64
C LEU A 243 2.44 -15.03 7.47
N THR A 244 1.94 -16.11 6.86
CA THR A 244 1.09 -17.13 7.49
C THR A 244 1.62 -17.65 8.82
N ASP A 245 2.89 -18.09 8.85
CA ASP A 245 3.48 -18.69 10.05
C ASP A 245 3.67 -17.65 11.16
N ARG A 246 3.97 -16.40 10.78
CA ARG A 246 4.21 -15.29 11.69
C ARG A 246 2.92 -14.77 12.32
N ILE A 247 1.79 -14.91 11.63
CA ILE A 247 0.46 -14.45 12.10
C ILE A 247 -0.12 -15.35 13.18
N GLN A 248 0.25 -16.64 13.23
CA GLN A 248 -0.39 -17.64 14.12
C GLN A 248 -0.57 -17.18 15.58
N PRO A 249 0.44 -16.57 16.25
CA PRO A 249 0.29 -16.12 17.64
C PRO A 249 -0.79 -15.05 17.85
N PHE A 250 -1.16 -14.33 16.79
CA PHE A 250 -2.08 -13.19 16.84
C PHE A 250 -3.52 -13.56 16.46
N ILE A 251 -3.78 -14.79 15.99
CA ILE A 251 -5.11 -15.18 15.49
C ILE A 251 -6.18 -15.08 16.58
N SER A 252 -5.91 -15.57 17.79
CA SER A 252 -6.87 -15.54 18.91
C SER A 252 -7.31 -14.11 19.25
N ASP A 253 -6.34 -13.21 19.40
CA ASP A 253 -6.60 -11.79 19.68
C ASP A 253 -7.31 -11.09 18.52
N GLY A 254 -6.99 -11.48 17.28
CA GLY A 254 -7.71 -11.01 16.10
C GLY A 254 -9.20 -11.38 16.13
N ILE A 255 -9.53 -12.61 16.51
CA ILE A 255 -10.93 -13.06 16.66
C ILE A 255 -11.61 -12.25 17.76
N LYS A 256 -10.96 -12.11 18.92
CA LYS A 256 -11.46 -11.33 20.05
C LYS A 256 -11.76 -9.89 19.64
N SER A 257 -10.82 -9.21 18.97
CA SER A 257 -10.99 -7.83 18.49
C SER A 257 -12.16 -7.69 17.51
N ALA A 258 -12.34 -8.68 16.63
CA ALA A 258 -13.44 -8.69 15.68
C ALA A 258 -14.79 -8.85 16.38
N ILE A 259 -14.92 -9.82 17.30
CA ILE A 259 -16.15 -10.08 18.06
C ILE A 259 -16.56 -8.87 18.90
N LEU A 260 -15.61 -8.28 19.64
CA LEU A 260 -15.88 -7.11 20.47
C LEU A 260 -16.41 -5.92 19.66
N GLY A 261 -15.95 -5.76 18.42
CA GLY A 261 -16.43 -4.67 17.55
C GLY A 261 -17.83 -4.87 16.95
N TYR A 262 -18.42 -6.07 16.99
CA TYR A 262 -19.80 -6.28 16.54
C TYR A 262 -20.83 -5.55 17.41
N ASN A 263 -20.52 -5.37 18.70
CA ASN A 263 -21.38 -4.69 19.65
C ASN A 263 -21.19 -3.16 19.66
N SER A 264 -20.39 -2.61 18.73
CA SER A 264 -20.15 -1.17 18.66
C SER A 264 -21.37 -0.43 18.11
N GLU A 265 -21.68 0.74 18.67
CA GLU A 265 -22.72 1.64 18.15
C GLU A 265 -22.31 2.29 16.81
N TYR A 266 -21.00 2.34 16.51
CA TYR A 266 -20.45 2.92 15.27
C TYR A 266 -20.41 1.89 14.13
N TRP A 267 -21.07 2.22 13.02
CA TRP A 267 -21.17 1.34 11.84
C TRP A 267 -19.80 0.98 11.24
N GLN A 268 -18.86 1.93 11.21
CA GLN A 268 -17.53 1.75 10.63
C GLN A 268 -16.72 0.68 11.40
N ILE A 269 -16.88 0.65 12.73
CA ILE A 269 -16.24 -0.35 13.58
C ILE A 269 -16.87 -1.72 13.32
N ARG A 270 -18.20 -1.82 13.31
CA ARG A 270 -18.88 -3.09 12.97
C ARG A 270 -18.45 -3.61 11.59
N ASN A 271 -18.36 -2.74 10.60
CA ASN A 271 -17.92 -3.08 9.25
C ASN A 271 -16.48 -3.61 9.23
N SER A 272 -15.53 -2.86 9.78
CA SER A 272 -14.12 -3.27 9.83
C SER A 272 -13.90 -4.56 10.63
N SER A 273 -14.63 -4.75 11.74
CA SER A 273 -14.65 -6.01 12.49
C SER A 273 -15.17 -7.18 11.68
N THR A 274 -16.27 -7.00 10.94
CA THR A 274 -16.82 -8.04 10.05
C THR A 274 -15.78 -8.47 9.00
N LEU A 275 -15.10 -7.49 8.39
CA LEU A 275 -14.11 -7.73 7.37
C LEU A 275 -12.85 -8.44 7.92
N LEU A 276 -12.42 -8.08 9.14
CA LEU A 276 -11.34 -8.76 9.86
C LEU A 276 -11.73 -10.20 10.20
N PHE A 277 -12.90 -10.42 10.81
CA PHE A 277 -13.41 -11.76 11.12
C PHE A 277 -13.45 -12.66 9.89
N SER A 278 -14.01 -12.15 8.78
CA SER A 278 -14.09 -12.87 7.52
C SER A 278 -12.71 -13.21 6.92
N ALA A 279 -11.69 -12.38 7.15
CA ALA A 279 -10.32 -12.70 6.77
C ALA A 279 -9.73 -13.81 7.63
N ILE A 280 -9.93 -13.75 8.95
CA ILE A 280 -9.44 -14.77 9.90
C ILE A 280 -10.10 -16.13 9.65
N VAL A 281 -11.43 -16.16 9.50
CA VAL A 281 -12.17 -17.40 9.21
C VAL A 281 -11.65 -18.05 7.92
N ARG A 282 -11.45 -17.28 6.85
CA ARG A 282 -10.85 -17.81 5.61
C ARG A 282 -9.40 -18.28 5.80
N LYS A 283 -8.64 -17.65 6.70
CA LYS A 283 -7.26 -18.06 7.01
C LYS A 283 -7.21 -19.39 7.76
N ILE A 284 -8.12 -19.59 8.72
CA ILE A 284 -8.18 -20.81 9.55
C ILE A 284 -8.78 -21.99 8.77
N PHE A 285 -9.91 -21.77 8.09
CA PHE A 285 -10.69 -22.85 7.50
C PHE A 285 -10.49 -23.00 5.98
N GLY A 286 -9.71 -22.11 5.36
CA GLY A 286 -9.58 -22.05 3.91
C GLY A 286 -10.83 -21.52 3.22
N VAL A 287 -10.83 -21.57 1.89
CA VAL A 287 -11.99 -21.24 1.06
C VAL A 287 -12.68 -22.55 0.70
N LYS A 288 -14.02 -22.63 0.84
CA LYS A 288 -14.75 -23.80 0.34
C LYS A 288 -14.55 -23.88 -1.18
N ASN A 289 -13.94 -24.95 -1.67
CA ASN A 289 -13.92 -25.25 -3.10
C ASN A 289 -15.35 -25.59 -3.54
N SER A 290 -16.01 -24.70 -4.27
CA SER A 290 -17.33 -24.94 -4.88
C SER A 290 -17.32 -26.01 -5.99
N ALA A 291 -16.22 -26.75 -6.17
CA ALA A 291 -16.05 -27.76 -7.21
C ALA A 291 -16.51 -29.17 -6.80
N LEU A 292 -17.10 -29.34 -5.60
CA LEU A 292 -17.53 -30.65 -5.08
C LEU A 292 -19.05 -30.79 -4.91
N SER A 293 -19.84 -30.00 -5.63
CA SER A 293 -21.28 -30.20 -5.75
C SER A 293 -21.72 -30.17 -7.21
N VAL A 294 -21.82 -31.36 -7.82
CA VAL A 294 -22.94 -31.91 -8.60
C VAL A 294 -22.40 -33.04 -9.49
N HIS A 295 -22.30 -34.24 -8.93
CA HIS A 295 -22.52 -35.50 -9.66
C HIS A 295 -23.20 -36.48 -8.71
N VAL A 296 -24.45 -36.18 -8.38
CA VAL A 296 -25.43 -37.22 -8.07
C VAL A 296 -26.34 -37.29 -9.28
N SER A 297 -25.90 -38.02 -10.30
CA SER A 297 -26.79 -38.44 -11.38
C SER A 297 -27.78 -39.43 -10.77
N SER A 298 -29.01 -38.98 -10.64
CA SER A 298 -30.20 -39.78 -10.39
C SER A 298 -30.33 -40.89 -11.44
N SER A 299 -30.01 -42.12 -11.07
CA SER A 299 -30.41 -43.30 -11.84
C SER A 299 -31.88 -43.63 -11.53
N SER A 300 -32.80 -42.93 -12.19
CA SER A 300 -34.21 -43.33 -12.26
C SER A 300 -34.37 -44.38 -13.38
N SER A 301 -34.19 -45.65 -13.03
CA SER A 301 -34.60 -46.76 -13.90
C SER A 301 -36.06 -47.10 -13.62
N SER A 302 -36.97 -46.62 -14.48
CA SER A 302 -38.34 -47.15 -14.59
C SER A 302 -38.33 -48.52 -15.26
N PRO A 303 -39.19 -49.46 -14.84
CA PRO A 303 -39.30 -50.78 -15.47
C PRO A 303 -40.17 -50.70 -16.73
N ARG A 304 -39.69 -51.27 -17.85
CA ARG A 304 -40.52 -51.51 -19.04
C ARG A 304 -41.40 -52.75 -18.80
N CYS A 305 -42.71 -52.55 -18.76
CA CYS A 305 -43.70 -53.59 -18.99
C CYS A 305 -44.12 -53.59 -20.48
N LEU A 306 -43.93 -54.75 -21.11
CA LEU A 306 -44.75 -55.46 -22.11
C LEU A 306 -45.27 -54.77 -23.37
N GLY A 307 -45.04 -55.47 -24.50
CA GLY A 307 -45.58 -55.28 -25.83
C GLY A 307 -44.85 -56.19 -26.81
#